data_AF-A0A1W0ABU4-F1
#
_entry.id   AF-A0A1W0ABU4-F1
#
_cell.length_a   1.000
_cell.length_b   1.000
_cell.length_c   1.000
_cell.angle_alpha   90.00
_cell.angle_beta   90.00
_cell.angle_gamma   90.00
#
_symmetry.space_group_name_H-M   'P 1'
#
loop_
_entity.id
_entity.type
_entity.pdbx_description
1 polymer ?
#
loop_
_entity_poly.entity_id
_entity_poly.type
_entity_poly.pdbx_seq_one_letter_code
_entity_poly.pdbx_strand_id
1 'polypeptide(L)'
;MSKFWLKCIVFLLISLVSFLEACRETLTVWLSELLDEQERLEQEQVQEKAKIRLQDHLMNESGKWTDQRDDDVKTECSSECSNTDINERLHDFQEIPLKLSSELQVNDYLCPCGECPWYNIIQDHVSTHHMPKHLKNTVIRVLQAYSTYNEAVGFEPTMVPWAQHCVIVSNGNEDAAFDTFIQLSAL
;
A
#
# COMPACT_ATOMS: atom_id res chain seq x y z
N MET A 1 0.28 30.47 49.17
CA MET A 1 -0.71 30.69 48.09
C MET A 1 -0.69 29.59 47.00
N SER A 2 -0.37 28.32 47.30
CA SER A 2 -0.08 27.32 46.24
C SER A 2 -1.01 26.09 46.17
N LYS A 3 -1.67 25.68 47.25
CA LYS A 3 -2.46 24.42 47.26
C LYS A 3 -3.84 24.53 46.63
N PHE A 4 -4.44 25.72 46.64
CA PHE A 4 -5.77 25.95 46.05
C PHE A 4 -5.70 25.96 44.52
N TRP A 5 -4.74 26.69 43.95
CA TRP A 5 -4.49 26.74 42.51
C TRP A 5 -4.18 25.37 41.91
N LEU A 6 -3.38 24.56 42.61
CA LEU A 6 -3.07 23.20 42.15
C LEU A 6 -4.34 22.34 42.04
N LYS A 7 -5.25 22.42 43.03
CA LYS A 7 -6.53 21.70 42.98
C LYS A 7 -7.39 22.16 41.81
N CYS A 8 -7.49 23.48 41.57
CA CYS A 8 -8.24 24.01 40.43
C CYS A 8 -7.68 23.51 39.09
N ILE A 9 -6.36 23.48 38.93
CA ILE A 9 -5.73 22.97 37.70
C ILE A 9 -6.04 21.49 37.51
N VAL A 10 -5.92 20.66 38.54
CA VAL A 10 -6.22 19.22 38.44
C VAL A 10 -7.68 18.99 38.04
N PHE A 11 -8.63 19.72 38.64
CA PHE A 11 -10.04 19.61 38.24
C PHE A 11 -10.29 20.04 36.80
N LEU A 12 -9.65 21.11 36.33
CA LEU A 12 -9.76 21.54 34.94
C LEU A 12 -9.20 20.50 33.97
N LEU A 13 -8.06 19.89 34.30
CA LEU A 13 -7.46 18.85 33.47
C LEU A 13 -8.34 17.60 33.39
N ILE A 14 -8.92 17.15 34.52
CA ILE A 14 -9.83 16.00 34.52
C ILE A 14 -11.06 16.30 33.66
N SER A 15 -11.69 17.46 33.84
CA SER A 15 -12.84 17.85 33.02
C SER A 15 -12.49 17.95 31.53
N LEU A 16 -11.30 18.47 31.21
CA LEU A 16 -10.83 18.56 29.83
C LEU A 16 -10.62 17.17 29.21
N VAL A 17 -10.03 16.23 29.95
CA VAL A 17 -9.82 14.85 29.47
C VAL A 17 -11.16 14.18 29.19
N SER A 18 -12.13 14.27 30.11
CA SER A 18 -13.47 13.70 29.90
C SER A 18 -14.19 14.34 28.70
N PHE A 19 -14.02 15.64 28.50
CA PHE A 19 -14.57 16.33 27.33
C PHE A 19 -13.94 15.85 26.02
N LEU A 20 -12.60 15.71 25.99
CA LEU A 20 -11.88 15.20 24.82
C LEU A 20 -12.28 13.76 24.49
N GLU A 21 -12.53 12.93 25.50
CA GLU A 21 -13.00 11.56 25.32
C GLU A 21 -14.40 11.51 24.69
N ALA A 22 -15.33 12.34 25.17
CA ALA A 22 -16.66 12.47 24.57
C ALA A 22 -16.62 13.02 23.13
N CYS A 23 -15.72 13.98 22.86
CA CYS A 23 -15.48 14.47 21.50
C CYS A 23 -14.92 13.37 20.59
N ARG A 24 -14.02 12.52 21.09
CA ARG A 24 -13.46 11.40 20.33
C ARG A 24 -14.55 10.44 19.88
N GLU A 25 -15.44 10.03 20.78
CA GLU A 25 -16.54 9.11 20.46
C GLU A 25 -17.47 9.72 19.41
N THR A 26 -17.85 11.00 19.59
CA THR A 26 -18.70 11.70 18.62
C THR A 26 -18.04 11.78 17.25
N LEU A 27 -16.76 12.12 17.21
CA LEU A 27 -16.00 12.23 15.98
C LEU A 27 -15.86 10.89 15.28
N THR A 28 -15.67 9.79 16.02
CA THR A 28 -15.61 8.44 15.41
C THR A 28 -16.92 8.05 14.73
N VAL A 29 -18.07 8.40 15.31
CA VAL A 29 -19.39 8.12 14.70
C VAL A 29 -19.58 8.92 13.41
N TRP A 30 -19.24 10.21 13.44
CA TRP A 30 -19.31 11.05 12.25
C TRP A 30 -18.37 10.59 11.14
N LEU A 31 -17.17 10.13 11.51
CA LEU A 31 -16.18 9.66 10.55
C LEU A 31 -16.63 8.34 9.90
N SER A 32 -17.27 7.43 10.65
CA SER A 32 -17.88 6.23 10.06
C SER A 32 -19.02 6.56 9.11
N GLU A 33 -19.90 7.50 9.47
CA GLU A 33 -21.04 7.88 8.62
C GLU A 33 -20.58 8.53 7.30
N LEU A 34 -19.56 9.38 7.36
CA LEU A 34 -18.95 9.97 6.16
C LEU A 34 -18.26 8.91 5.27
N LEU A 35 -17.61 7.91 5.87
CA LEU A 35 -16.95 6.86 5.12
C LEU A 35 -17.96 5.98 4.37
N ASP A 36 -19.07 5.64 5.04
CA ASP A 36 -20.18 4.89 4.43
C ASP A 36 -20.84 5.68 3.28
N GLU A 37 -21.02 6.99 3.44
CA GLU A 37 -21.52 7.84 2.35
C GLU A 37 -20.56 7.87 1.15
N GLN A 38 -19.25 7.97 1.40
CA GLN A 38 -18.25 7.96 0.35
C GLN A 38 -18.24 6.62 -0.41
N GLU A 39 -18.32 5.49 0.29
CA GLU A 39 -18.39 4.17 -0.35
C GLU A 39 -19.67 4.01 -1.19
N ARG A 40 -20.81 4.49 -0.69
CA ARG A 40 -22.08 4.46 -1.44
C ARG A 40 -21.97 5.21 -2.76
N LEU A 41 -21.36 6.40 -2.75
CA LEU A 41 -21.16 7.21 -3.96
C LEU A 41 -20.21 6.54 -4.96
N GLU A 42 -19.13 5.90 -4.49
CA GLU A 42 -18.23 5.13 -5.37
C GLU A 42 -18.94 3.93 -6.00
N GLN A 43 -19.75 3.20 -5.23
CA GLN A 43 -20.52 2.06 -5.74
C GLN A 43 -21.56 2.49 -6.80
N GLU A 44 -22.27 3.60 -6.57
CA GLU A 44 -23.22 4.16 -7.54
C GLU A 44 -22.52 4.52 -8.86
N GLN A 45 -21.34 5.16 -8.81
CA GLN A 45 -20.57 5.46 -10.02
C GLN A 45 -20.06 4.22 -10.76
N VAL A 46 -19.60 3.20 -10.03
CA VAL A 46 -19.16 1.94 -10.64
C VAL A 46 -20.32 1.23 -11.32
N GLN A 47 -21.49 1.20 -10.69
CA GLN A 47 -22.70 0.58 -11.25
C GLN A 47 -23.18 1.33 -12.50
N GLU A 48 -23.18 2.67 -12.48
CA GLU A 48 -23.56 3.48 -13.62
C GLU A 48 -22.59 3.30 -14.80
N LYS A 49 -21.28 3.28 -14.53
CA LYS A 49 -20.25 3.02 -15.55
C LYS A 49 -20.35 1.61 -16.14
N ALA A 50 -20.69 0.61 -15.32
CA ALA A 50 -20.92 -0.76 -15.80
C ALA A 50 -22.16 -0.82 -16.72
N LYS A 51 -23.23 -0.10 -16.37
CA LYS A 51 -24.45 -0.02 -17.19
C LYS A 51 -24.19 0.61 -18.56
N ILE A 52 -23.40 1.69 -18.62
CA ILE A 52 -23.01 2.34 -19.88
C ILE A 52 -22.23 1.37 -20.78
N ARG A 53 -21.22 0.67 -20.23
CA ARG A 53 -20.41 -0.31 -21.00
C ARG A 53 -21.25 -1.46 -21.55
N LEU A 54 -22.23 -1.95 -20.78
CA LEU A 54 -23.12 -3.02 -21.24
C LEU A 54 -24.03 -2.55 -22.37
N GLN A 55 -24.49 -1.30 -22.31
CA GLN A 55 -25.28 -0.69 -23.37
C GLN A 55 -24.47 -0.50 -24.67
N ASP A 56 -23.19 -0.12 -24.56
CA ASP A 56 -22.30 -0.01 -25.73
C ASP A 56 -22.03 -1.38 -26.38
N HIS A 57 -21.87 -2.44 -25.58
CA HIS A 57 -21.70 -3.80 -26.11
C HIS A 57 -22.94 -4.31 -26.86
N LEU A 58 -24.14 -4.07 -26.34
CA LEU A 58 -25.39 -4.45 -27.00
C LEU A 58 -25.59 -3.73 -28.34
N MET A 59 -25.11 -2.49 -28.47
CA MET A 59 -25.19 -1.74 -29.74
C MET A 59 -24.13 -2.18 -30.76
N ASN A 60 -23.05 -2.86 -30.34
CA ASN A 60 -21.96 -3.30 -31.20
C ASN A 60 -22.10 -4.76 -31.70
N GLU A 61 -22.86 -5.61 -31.02
CA GLU A 61 -23.07 -7.02 -31.44
C GLU A 61 -24.07 -7.18 -32.60
N SER A 62 -24.80 -6.14 -33.01
CA SER A 62 -25.74 -6.23 -34.14
C SER A 62 -25.05 -6.21 -35.53
N GLY A 63 -23.72 -6.22 -35.61
CA GLY A 63 -22.99 -5.87 -36.84
C GLY A 63 -21.97 -6.87 -37.39
N LYS A 64 -21.92 -8.14 -36.97
CA LYS A 64 -20.86 -9.04 -37.45
C LYS A 64 -21.30 -10.48 -37.70
N TRP A 65 -21.88 -10.71 -38.88
CA TRP A 65 -21.96 -12.06 -39.48
C TRP A 65 -20.63 -12.40 -40.17
N THR A 66 -19.92 -13.33 -39.54
CA THR A 66 -18.99 -14.35 -40.05
C THR A 66 -18.59 -14.34 -41.53
N ASP A 67 -17.28 -14.24 -41.80
CA ASP A 67 -16.59 -15.12 -42.76
C ASP A 67 -15.18 -15.38 -42.20
N GLN A 68 -14.96 -16.60 -41.71
CA GLN A 68 -13.68 -17.04 -41.16
C GLN A 68 -13.23 -18.24 -42.01
N ARG A 69 -12.33 -17.94 -42.94
CA ARG A 69 -11.57 -18.92 -43.70
C ARG A 69 -10.29 -19.23 -42.93
N ASP A 70 -10.04 -20.53 -42.79
CA ASP A 70 -8.82 -21.15 -42.32
C ASP A 70 -7.60 -20.65 -43.11
N ASP A 71 -6.45 -20.56 -42.45
CA ASP A 71 -5.17 -20.96 -43.04
C ASP A 71 -4.14 -21.23 -41.91
N ASP A 72 -3.71 -22.49 -41.88
CA ASP A 72 -2.56 -23.04 -41.17
C ASP A 72 -1.25 -22.30 -41.49
N VAL A 73 -0.39 -22.00 -40.50
CA VAL A 73 1.09 -22.08 -40.63
C VAL A 73 1.75 -22.30 -39.25
N LYS A 74 2.17 -23.55 -39.04
CA LYS A 74 3.53 -24.01 -38.67
C LYS A 74 4.23 -23.49 -37.40
N THR A 75 4.42 -24.46 -36.50
CA THR A 75 5.50 -24.67 -35.54
C THR A 75 6.88 -24.17 -35.96
N GLU A 76 7.66 -23.63 -35.02
CA GLU A 76 9.07 -24.02 -34.84
C GLU A 76 9.55 -23.73 -33.41
N CYS A 77 10.31 -24.70 -32.91
CA CYS A 77 10.80 -24.89 -31.57
C CYS A 77 12.33 -24.83 -31.63
N SER A 78 12.99 -24.15 -30.69
CA SER A 78 14.43 -24.26 -30.33
C SER A 78 14.76 -23.13 -29.33
N SER A 79 15.67 -23.20 -28.37
CA SER A 79 16.54 -24.26 -27.83
C SER A 79 17.30 -23.67 -26.62
N GLU A 80 17.37 -24.44 -25.54
CA GLU A 80 18.49 -24.68 -24.61
C GLU A 80 19.51 -23.58 -24.16
N CYS A 81 19.56 -23.44 -22.81
CA CYS A 81 20.71 -23.48 -21.89
C CYS A 81 21.82 -22.40 -21.90
N SER A 82 22.12 -21.84 -20.71
CA SER A 82 23.47 -21.77 -20.11
C SER A 82 23.43 -21.29 -18.64
N ASN A 83 23.97 -22.11 -17.73
CA ASN A 83 24.33 -21.75 -16.35
C ASN A 83 25.59 -20.88 -16.33
N THR A 84 25.72 -19.98 -15.36
CA THR A 84 27.02 -19.63 -14.77
C THR A 84 26.87 -19.20 -13.32
N ASP A 85 27.37 -20.05 -12.42
CA ASP A 85 27.83 -19.72 -11.07
C ASP A 85 29.00 -18.72 -11.15
N ILE A 86 28.94 -17.63 -10.38
CA ILE A 86 30.12 -16.84 -9.99
C ILE A 86 29.99 -16.38 -8.53
N ASN A 87 30.48 -17.26 -7.65
CA ASN A 87 31.49 -17.02 -6.61
C ASN A 87 31.39 -15.82 -5.65
N GLU A 88 31.45 -16.16 -4.37
CA GLU A 88 31.75 -15.33 -3.21
C GLU A 88 32.92 -14.35 -3.40
N ARG A 89 32.77 -13.11 -2.88
CA ARG A 89 33.88 -12.41 -2.23
C ARG A 89 33.41 -11.30 -1.27
N LEU A 90 33.67 -11.59 0.00
CA LEU A 90 33.78 -10.72 1.17
C LEU A 90 34.69 -9.50 0.89
N HIS A 91 34.18 -8.28 1.05
CA HIS A 91 34.94 -7.05 1.29
C HIS A 91 34.02 -6.08 2.04
N ASP A 92 34.20 -5.96 3.35
CA ASP A 92 35.02 -4.94 4.02
C ASP A 92 34.14 -3.74 4.42
N PHE A 93 33.88 -3.67 5.72
CA PHE A 93 33.06 -2.64 6.37
C PHE A 93 33.81 -1.31 6.31
N GLN A 94 33.40 -0.44 5.39
CA GLN A 94 33.75 0.97 5.45
C GLN A 94 32.49 1.76 5.74
N GLU A 95 32.41 2.29 6.95
CA GLU A 95 31.42 3.28 7.39
C GLU A 95 31.58 4.55 6.54
N ILE A 96 30.92 4.57 5.38
CA ILE A 96 30.80 5.75 4.53
C ILE A 96 29.63 6.57 5.10
N PRO A 97 29.80 7.88 5.37
CA PRO A 97 28.69 8.74 5.71
C PRO A 97 27.72 8.75 4.52
N LEU A 98 26.63 8.00 4.62
CA LEU A 98 25.59 7.89 3.59
C LEU A 98 24.86 9.22 3.46
N LYS A 99 25.47 10.14 2.71
CA LYS A 99 24.76 11.19 2.01
C LYS A 99 24.53 10.73 0.57
N LEU A 100 23.86 9.58 0.42
CA LEU A 100 23.23 9.19 -0.83
C LEU A 100 21.78 9.65 -0.78
N SER A 101 21.51 10.88 -1.20
CA SER A 101 20.20 11.22 -1.75
C SER A 101 20.09 10.62 -3.16
N SER A 102 20.24 9.30 -3.25
CA SER A 102 19.62 8.56 -4.35
C SER A 102 18.17 8.43 -3.95
N GLU A 103 17.30 9.10 -4.69
CA GLU A 103 15.86 9.05 -4.49
C GLU A 103 15.43 7.58 -4.53
N LEU A 104 15.09 7.02 -3.36
CA LEU A 104 14.74 5.61 -3.24
C LEU A 104 13.39 5.39 -3.93
N GLN A 105 13.39 4.71 -5.05
CA GLN A 105 12.15 4.42 -5.78
C GLN A 105 11.64 3.04 -5.41
N VAL A 106 10.33 2.93 -5.15
CA VAL A 106 9.69 1.66 -4.81
C VAL A 106 9.95 0.60 -5.88
N ASN A 107 9.90 1.00 -7.16
CA ASN A 107 10.09 0.09 -8.29
C ASN A 107 11.48 -0.56 -8.34
N ASP A 108 12.51 0.08 -7.78
CA ASP A 108 13.86 -0.47 -7.76
C ASP A 108 13.98 -1.66 -6.79
N TYR A 109 13.05 -1.76 -5.84
CA TYR A 109 13.02 -2.78 -4.80
C TYR A 109 11.85 -3.76 -4.95
N LEU A 110 11.06 -3.66 -6.02
CA LEU A 110 10.06 -4.68 -6.33
C LEU A 110 10.73 -5.83 -7.08
N CYS A 111 10.61 -7.05 -6.56
CA CYS A 111 11.15 -8.21 -7.24
C CYS A 111 10.38 -8.46 -8.54
N PRO A 112 11.06 -8.57 -9.68
CA PRO A 112 10.43 -8.90 -10.96
C PRO A 112 9.91 -10.35 -10.98
N CYS A 113 10.35 -11.19 -10.03
CA CYS A 113 9.98 -12.59 -9.94
C CYS A 113 8.49 -12.81 -9.63
N GLY A 114 7.83 -11.87 -8.93
CA GLY A 114 6.44 -12.01 -8.49
C GLY A 114 6.19 -13.09 -7.42
N GLU A 115 7.20 -13.92 -7.10
CA GLU A 115 7.10 -15.05 -6.18
C GLU A 115 7.88 -14.84 -4.87
N CYS A 116 8.10 -13.57 -4.47
CA CYS A 116 8.73 -13.28 -3.20
C CYS A 116 7.94 -13.87 -2.03
N PRO A 117 8.60 -14.51 -1.05
CA PRO A 117 7.94 -15.23 0.03
C PRO A 117 6.98 -14.34 0.85
N TRP A 118 7.27 -13.05 0.90
CA TRP A 118 6.48 -12.07 1.66
C TRP A 118 5.25 -11.55 0.92
N TYR A 119 5.15 -11.66 -0.41
CA TYR A 119 4.15 -10.91 -1.18
C TYR A 119 2.72 -11.35 -0.86
N ASN A 120 2.47 -12.67 -0.81
CA ASN A 120 1.16 -13.20 -0.45
C ASN A 120 0.79 -12.87 1.00
N ILE A 121 1.76 -12.98 1.92
CA ILE A 121 1.58 -12.69 3.34
C ILE A 121 1.22 -11.22 3.55
N ILE A 122 1.94 -10.30 2.90
CA ILE A 122 1.67 -8.86 2.93
C ILE A 122 0.25 -8.59 2.40
N GLN A 123 -0.10 -9.17 1.26
CA GLN A 123 -1.42 -8.96 0.65
C GLN A 123 -2.55 -9.44 1.56
N ASP A 124 -2.42 -10.62 2.15
CA ASP A 124 -3.39 -11.17 3.10
C ASP A 124 -3.52 -10.28 4.33
N HIS A 125 -2.40 -9.87 4.95
CA HIS A 125 -2.45 -9.00 6.12
C HIS A 125 -3.03 -7.62 5.82
N VAL A 126 -2.64 -6.97 4.72
CA VAL A 126 -3.20 -5.67 4.33
C VAL A 126 -4.69 -5.79 3.98
N SER A 127 -5.13 -6.93 3.43
CA SER A 127 -6.54 -7.15 3.10
C SER A 127 -7.45 -7.08 4.32
N THR A 128 -6.98 -7.56 5.49
CA THR A 128 -7.73 -7.55 6.75
C THR A 128 -7.83 -6.17 7.40
N HIS A 129 -6.99 -5.22 7.01
CA HIS A 129 -7.01 -3.86 7.55
C HIS A 129 -8.11 -3.02 6.88
N HIS A 130 -8.77 -2.19 7.69
CA HIS A 130 -9.82 -1.29 7.21
C HIS A 130 -9.19 -0.01 6.62
N MET A 131 -9.06 0.01 5.29
CA MET A 131 -8.55 1.16 4.55
C MET A 131 -9.05 1.16 3.10
N PRO A 132 -9.09 2.32 2.41
CA PRO A 132 -9.53 2.41 1.02
C PRO A 132 -8.68 1.53 0.09
N LYS A 133 -9.31 1.00 -0.98
CA LYS A 133 -8.64 0.08 -1.92
C LYS A 133 -7.39 0.69 -2.58
N HIS A 134 -7.44 1.97 -2.94
CA HIS A 134 -6.28 2.66 -3.52
C HIS A 134 -5.12 2.70 -2.53
N LEU A 135 -5.39 2.94 -1.24
CA LEU A 135 -4.40 2.96 -0.17
C LEU A 135 -3.80 1.56 0.06
N LYS A 136 -4.63 0.51 0.02
CA LYS A 136 -4.16 -0.88 0.17
C LYS A 136 -3.07 -1.21 -0.84
N ASN A 137 -3.28 -0.86 -2.11
CA ASN A 137 -2.31 -1.15 -3.16
C ASN A 137 -0.97 -0.45 -2.92
N THR A 138 -1.02 0.83 -2.53
CA THR A 138 0.18 1.62 -2.21
C THR A 138 0.91 1.05 -1.00
N VAL A 139 0.19 0.71 0.08
CA VAL A 139 0.75 0.09 1.29
C VAL A 139 1.39 -1.26 0.99
N ILE A 140 0.73 -2.11 0.18
CA ILE A 140 1.28 -3.40 -0.26
C ILE A 140 2.60 -3.17 -0.98
N ARG A 141 2.65 -2.26 -1.96
CA ARG A 141 3.86 -1.98 -2.74
C ARG A 141 5.01 -1.47 -1.88
N VAL A 142 4.75 -0.56 -0.94
CA VAL A 142 5.75 -0.06 0.01
C VAL A 142 6.30 -1.19 0.89
N LEU A 143 5.44 -2.05 1.44
CA LEU A 143 5.87 -3.19 2.27
C LEU A 143 6.64 -4.25 1.47
N GLN A 144 6.23 -4.49 0.22
CA GLN A 144 6.92 -5.40 -0.69
C GLN A 144 8.33 -4.89 -1.02
N ALA A 145 8.45 -3.61 -1.36
CA ALA A 145 9.74 -2.96 -1.58
C ALA A 145 10.60 -3.02 -0.32
N TYR A 146 10.02 -2.73 0.86
CA TYR A 146 10.75 -2.80 2.13
C TYR A 146 11.25 -4.21 2.45
N SER A 147 10.43 -5.24 2.26
CA SER A 147 10.83 -6.62 2.52
C SER A 147 11.99 -7.10 1.63
N THR A 148 12.19 -6.45 0.49
CA THR A 148 13.31 -6.69 -0.44
C THR A 148 14.51 -5.79 -0.10
N TYR A 149 14.27 -4.54 0.31
CA TYR A 149 15.31 -3.63 0.76
C TYR A 149 16.01 -4.14 2.04
N ASN A 150 15.23 -4.68 2.98
CA ASN A 150 15.72 -5.21 4.25
C ASN A 150 15.33 -6.68 4.40
N GLU A 151 15.94 -7.54 3.59
CA GLU A 151 15.66 -8.98 3.58
C GLU A 151 15.89 -9.66 4.93
N ALA A 152 16.80 -9.12 5.75
CA ALA A 152 17.11 -9.65 7.07
C ALA A 152 15.94 -9.53 8.05
N VAL A 153 15.17 -8.44 7.97
CA VAL A 153 13.96 -8.24 8.77
C VAL A 153 12.73 -8.81 8.05
N GLY A 154 12.64 -8.64 6.74
CA GLY A 154 11.50 -9.09 5.94
C GLY A 154 10.22 -8.33 6.27
N PHE A 155 9.12 -9.06 6.47
CA PHE A 155 7.81 -8.49 6.78
C PHE A 155 7.30 -8.94 8.15
N GLU A 156 6.81 -7.98 8.94
CA GLU A 156 6.03 -8.24 10.15
C GLU A 156 4.63 -7.60 10.06
N PRO A 157 3.56 -8.27 10.54
CA PRO A 157 2.19 -7.72 10.49
C PRO A 157 2.03 -6.37 11.20
N THR A 158 2.84 -6.12 12.23
CA THR A 158 2.90 -4.87 12.98
C THR A 158 3.30 -3.69 12.13
N MET A 159 3.93 -3.91 10.96
CA MET A 159 4.38 -2.86 10.03
C MET A 159 3.24 -2.21 9.24
N VAL A 160 2.10 -2.90 9.07
CA VAL A 160 1.00 -2.41 8.22
C VAL A 160 0.46 -1.04 8.66
N PRO A 161 0.17 -0.78 9.95
CA PRO A 161 -0.26 0.54 10.41
C PRO A 161 0.78 1.64 10.19
N TRP A 162 2.08 1.31 10.31
CA TRP A 162 3.17 2.27 10.08
C TRP A 162 3.30 2.61 8.61
N ALA A 163 3.25 1.61 7.72
CA ALA A 163 3.26 1.83 6.29
C ALA A 163 2.04 2.63 5.84
N GLN A 164 0.85 2.33 6.37
CA GLN A 164 -0.36 3.11 6.14
C GLN A 164 -0.16 4.59 6.55
N HIS A 165 0.39 4.83 7.73
CA HIS A 165 0.68 6.19 8.20
C HIS A 165 1.65 6.93 7.27
N CYS A 166 2.72 6.26 6.82
CA CYS A 166 3.68 6.84 5.87
C CYS A 166 3.01 7.22 4.55
N VAL A 167 2.15 6.35 4.01
CA VAL A 167 1.42 6.64 2.77
C VAL A 167 0.48 7.84 2.94
N ILE A 168 -0.20 7.96 4.09
CA ILE A 168 -1.09 9.10 4.37
C ILE A 168 -0.31 10.41 4.46
N VAL A 169 0.79 10.45 5.21
CA VAL A 169 1.63 11.65 5.37
C VAL A 169 2.27 12.06 4.05
N SER A 170 2.61 11.10 3.20
CA SER A 170 3.15 11.31 1.87
C SER A 170 2.07 11.57 0.80
N ASN A 171 0.81 11.75 1.19
CA ASN A 171 -0.31 12.03 0.30
C ASN A 171 -0.44 11.01 -0.86
N GLY A 172 -0.19 9.74 -0.58
CA GLY A 172 -0.25 8.64 -1.56
C GLY A 172 0.99 8.49 -2.45
N ASN A 173 2.03 9.31 -2.29
CA ASN A 173 3.28 9.15 -3.03
C ASN A 173 4.06 7.93 -2.52
N GLU A 174 4.23 6.91 -3.36
CA GLU A 174 4.90 5.65 -3.05
C GLU A 174 6.35 5.83 -2.61
N ASP A 175 7.14 6.57 -3.37
CA ASP A 175 8.58 6.73 -3.15
C ASP A 175 8.85 7.53 -1.86
N ALA A 176 8.09 8.61 -1.63
CA ALA A 176 8.19 9.38 -0.40
C ALA A 176 7.70 8.61 0.83
N ALA A 177 6.64 7.79 0.69
CA ALA A 177 6.17 6.92 1.76
C ALA A 177 7.20 5.83 2.09
N PHE A 178 7.87 5.29 1.08
CA PHE A 178 8.91 4.28 1.24
C PHE A 178 10.14 4.83 1.95
N ASP A 179 10.64 6.01 1.54
CA ASP A 179 11.75 6.68 2.22
C ASP A 179 11.41 6.98 3.70
N THR A 180 10.22 7.53 3.95
CA THR A 180 9.73 7.79 5.33
C THR A 180 9.64 6.50 6.14
N PHE A 181 9.16 5.41 5.54
CA PHE A 181 9.02 4.13 6.20
C PHE A 181 10.38 3.52 6.57
N ILE A 182 11.37 3.59 5.67
CA ILE A 182 12.75 3.17 5.95
C ILE A 182 13.32 3.94 7.13
N GLN A 183 13.16 5.27 7.14
CA GLN A 183 13.65 6.13 8.23
C GLN A 183 13.01 5.77 9.58
N LEU A 184 11.72 5.40 9.61
CA LEU A 184 11.05 4.95 10.82
C LEU A 184 11.50 3.56 11.28
N SER A 185 11.79 2.66 10.34
CA SER A 185 12.23 1.28 10.62
C SER A 185 13.70 1.14 11.01
N ALA A 186 14.49 2.20 10.81
CA ALA A 186 15.91 2.25 11.19
C ALA A 186 16.15 2.67 12.65
N LEU A 187 15.08 2.97 13.39
CA LEU A 187 15.08 3.34 14.82
C LEU A 187 14.87 2.12 15.71
#